data_AF-A0A934PJI4-F1
#
_entry.id   AF-A0A934PJI4-F1
#
_cell.length_a   1.000
_cell.length_b   1.000
_cell.length_c   1.000
_cell.angle_alpha   90.00
_cell.angle_beta   90.00
_cell.angle_gamma   90.00
#
_symmetry.space_group_name_H-M   'P 1'
#
loop_
_entity.id
_entity.type
_entity.pdbx_description
1 polymer ?
#
loop_
_entity_poly.entity_id
_entity_poly.type
_entity_poly.pdbx_seq_one_letter_code
_entity_poly.pdbx_strand_id
1 'polypeptide(L)'
;MTQLEENRWRLEGATPSEVLVKLPEMGKLMVIFRENGATHERIGIVDSVSENDGSLALKGEAHDAEIDISALSGVVLDTSSEMRVKTYPRLEFVGQDDAAVFSIVGMDGLDPFTDPLAPLTRSATGPRNSSSTPEDDEQPDLETDEGHVFLQTLVGAGVEIAVTRPGFRQAWHGRIEDVKPAMGFSNVMTKDFHLHLKGGTVSDWQADGDISFALDAAGNRIGLSVRRLGEQA
;
A
#
# COMPACT_ATOMS: atom_id res chain seq x y z
N MET A 1 19.85 -18.62 -14.54
CA MET A 1 19.81 -17.37 -13.76
C MET A 1 20.29 -16.26 -14.67
N THR A 2 19.36 -15.52 -15.24
CA THR A 2 19.68 -14.29 -15.97
C THR A 2 19.74 -13.20 -14.92
N GLN A 3 20.92 -12.65 -14.64
CA GLN A 3 21.01 -11.49 -13.75
C GLN A 3 20.19 -10.37 -14.38
N LEU A 4 19.11 -9.96 -13.71
CA LEU A 4 18.38 -8.77 -14.14
C LEU A 4 19.22 -7.56 -13.78
N GLU A 5 19.48 -6.68 -14.75
CA GLU A 5 20.18 -5.42 -14.47
C GLU A 5 19.34 -4.56 -13.51
N GLU A 6 20.02 -3.84 -12.61
CA GLU A 6 19.42 -2.82 -11.76
C GLU A 6 18.87 -1.69 -12.64
N ASN A 7 17.55 -1.64 -12.79
CA ASN A 7 16.92 -0.63 -13.63
C ASN A 7 15.42 -0.54 -13.33
N ARG A 8 14.75 0.37 -14.02
CA ARG A 8 13.29 0.45 -14.09
C ARG A 8 12.83 0.06 -15.48
N TRP A 9 11.84 -0.82 -15.55
CA TRP A 9 11.36 -1.46 -16.77
C TRP A 9 9.84 -1.30 -16.89
N ARG A 10 9.35 -0.76 -18.01
CA ARG A 10 7.92 -0.90 -18.36
C ARG A 10 7.72 -2.34 -18.82
N LEU A 11 6.68 -3.00 -18.33
CA LEU A 11 6.28 -4.32 -18.81
C LEU A 11 5.42 -4.14 -20.08
N GLU A 12 6.04 -4.29 -21.24
CA GLU A 12 5.43 -4.02 -22.55
C GLU A 12 4.54 -5.18 -23.00
N GLY A 13 3.39 -4.85 -23.56
CA GLY A 13 2.43 -5.82 -24.10
C GLY A 13 1.76 -6.72 -23.04
N ALA A 14 2.05 -6.50 -21.75
CA ALA A 14 1.35 -7.13 -20.64
C ALA A 14 0.34 -6.15 -20.05
N THR A 15 -0.92 -6.57 -19.95
CA THR A 15 -1.94 -5.86 -19.20
C THR A 15 -1.67 -5.93 -17.70
N PRO A 16 -2.11 -4.93 -16.91
CA PRO A 16 -2.05 -5.01 -15.45
C PRO A 16 -2.65 -6.30 -14.88
N SER A 17 -3.77 -6.77 -15.43
CA SER A 17 -4.39 -8.03 -15.01
C SER A 17 -3.49 -9.25 -15.21
N GLU A 18 -2.81 -9.36 -16.36
CA GLU A 18 -1.88 -10.46 -16.65
C GLU A 18 -0.68 -10.50 -15.69
N VAL A 19 -0.30 -9.35 -15.14
CA VAL A 19 0.72 -9.27 -14.09
C VAL A 19 0.14 -9.62 -12.73
N LEU A 20 -1.04 -9.10 -12.38
CA LEU A 20 -1.69 -9.35 -11.09
C LEU A 20 -2.00 -10.83 -10.86
N VAL A 21 -2.42 -11.56 -11.88
CA VAL A 21 -2.71 -13.01 -11.73
C VAL A 21 -1.46 -13.85 -11.40
N LYS A 22 -0.25 -13.30 -11.55
CA LYS A 22 1.02 -13.99 -11.23
C LYS A 22 1.46 -13.81 -9.78
N LEU A 23 0.85 -12.89 -9.02
CA LEU A 23 1.27 -12.59 -7.65
C LEU A 23 1.34 -13.81 -6.71
N PRO A 24 0.45 -14.82 -6.80
CA PRO A 24 0.56 -16.01 -5.95
C PRO A 24 1.86 -16.81 -6.13
N GLU A 25 2.54 -16.66 -7.27
CA GLU A 25 3.80 -17.35 -7.58
C GLU A 25 5.04 -16.59 -7.08
N MET A 26 4.88 -15.37 -6.54
CA MET A 26 6.00 -14.45 -6.25
C MET A 26 6.52 -14.50 -4.80
N GLY A 27 6.08 -15.49 -4.01
CA GLY A 27 6.47 -15.62 -2.60
C GLY A 27 5.84 -14.53 -1.72
N LYS A 28 6.58 -14.07 -0.71
CA LYS A 28 6.12 -13.05 0.24
C LYS A 28 6.15 -11.67 -0.39
N LEU A 29 5.00 -11.00 -0.37
CA LEU A 29 4.76 -9.70 -0.98
C LEU A 29 4.37 -8.66 0.06
N MET A 30 4.71 -7.41 -0.21
CA MET A 30 4.20 -6.24 0.51
C MET A 30 3.41 -5.36 -0.46
N VAL A 31 2.09 -5.28 -0.29
CA VAL A 31 1.20 -4.42 -1.09
C VAL A 31 1.05 -3.08 -0.39
N ILE A 32 1.47 -2.01 -1.06
CA ILE A 32 1.59 -0.67 -0.51
C ILE A 32 0.60 0.26 -1.22
N PHE A 33 -0.28 0.84 -0.41
CA PHE A 33 -0.98 2.06 -0.73
C PHE A 33 -0.25 3.25 -0.10
N ARG A 34 -0.15 4.36 -0.82
CA ARG A 34 0.37 5.63 -0.29
C ARG A 34 -0.34 6.79 -0.95
N GLU A 35 -1.13 7.53 -0.20
CA GLU A 35 -1.82 8.73 -0.68
C GLU A 35 -2.17 9.63 0.51
N ASN A 36 -2.20 10.95 0.26
CA ASN A 36 -2.68 11.95 1.22
C ASN A 36 -2.20 11.73 2.65
N GLY A 37 -0.88 11.54 2.84
CA GLY A 37 -0.26 11.37 4.16
C GLY A 37 -0.47 10.00 4.83
N ALA A 38 -1.24 9.09 4.26
CA ALA A 38 -1.39 7.71 4.75
C ALA A 38 -0.58 6.73 3.89
N THR A 39 0.23 5.89 4.54
CA THR A 39 0.83 4.70 3.91
C THR A 39 0.26 3.46 4.59
N HIS A 40 -0.29 2.54 3.82
CA HIS A 40 -0.92 1.32 4.30
C HIS A 40 -0.30 0.12 3.59
N GLU A 41 0.41 -0.71 4.35
CA GLU A 41 1.19 -1.83 3.85
C GLU A 41 0.62 -3.14 4.37
N ARG A 42 0.36 -4.10 3.47
CA ARG A 42 -0.04 -5.47 3.81
C ARG A 42 1.06 -6.43 3.40
N ILE A 43 1.52 -7.28 4.32
CA ILE A 43 2.74 -8.09 4.16
C ILE A 43 2.41 -9.57 4.35
N GLY A 44 2.57 -10.37 3.30
CA GLY A 44 2.34 -11.82 3.35
C GLY A 44 2.25 -12.45 1.97
N ILE A 45 1.82 -13.71 1.93
CA ILE A 45 1.56 -14.45 0.69
C ILE A 45 0.20 -14.04 0.13
N VAL A 46 0.14 -13.73 -1.17
CA VAL A 46 -1.13 -13.62 -1.89
C VAL A 46 -1.56 -15.03 -2.26
N ASP A 47 -2.64 -15.53 -1.67
CA ASP A 47 -3.10 -16.90 -1.90
C ASP A 47 -3.83 -17.03 -3.24
N SER A 48 -4.59 -16.00 -3.62
CA SER A 48 -5.35 -16.01 -4.87
C SER A 48 -5.60 -14.61 -5.42
N VAL A 49 -5.78 -14.56 -6.74
CA VAL A 49 -6.26 -13.39 -7.47
C VAL A 49 -7.46 -13.83 -8.29
N SER A 50 -8.62 -13.22 -8.07
CA SER A 50 -9.88 -13.58 -8.72
C SER A 50 -10.53 -12.37 -9.37
N GLU A 51 -11.04 -12.55 -10.58
CA GLU A 51 -11.79 -11.52 -11.30
C GLU A 51 -13.26 -11.50 -10.91
N ASN A 52 -13.79 -10.30 -10.65
CA ASN A 52 -15.17 -10.03 -10.31
C ASN A 52 -15.63 -8.78 -11.07
N ASP A 53 -16.45 -8.91 -12.11
CA ASP A 53 -17.13 -7.80 -12.79
C ASP A 53 -16.22 -6.59 -13.12
N GLY A 54 -15.03 -6.83 -13.68
CA GLY A 54 -14.07 -5.79 -14.08
C GLY A 54 -13.12 -5.32 -12.96
N SER A 55 -13.26 -5.85 -11.75
CA SER A 55 -12.28 -5.73 -10.67
C SER A 55 -11.51 -7.04 -10.45
N LEU A 56 -10.29 -6.94 -9.92
CA LEU A 56 -9.55 -8.07 -9.38
C LEU A 56 -9.52 -7.97 -7.85
N ALA A 57 -9.80 -9.09 -7.19
CA ALA A 57 -9.63 -9.24 -5.75
C ALA A 57 -8.34 -10.01 -5.43
N LEU A 58 -7.51 -9.45 -4.57
CA LEU A 58 -6.33 -10.10 -4.00
C LEU A 58 -6.72 -10.62 -2.62
N LYS A 59 -6.55 -11.92 -2.41
CA LYS A 59 -6.94 -12.58 -1.16
C LYS A 59 -5.79 -13.41 -0.59
N GLY A 60 -5.70 -13.42 0.73
CA GLY A 60 -4.93 -14.35 1.53
C GLY A 60 -5.01 -14.00 3.02
N GLU A 61 -4.34 -14.75 3.91
CA GLU A 61 -4.34 -14.42 5.36
C GLU A 61 -3.98 -12.95 5.61
N ALA A 62 -2.98 -12.45 4.87
CA ALA A 62 -2.49 -11.08 5.01
C ALA A 62 -3.08 -10.09 4.00
N HIS A 63 -3.84 -10.52 2.99
CA HIS A 63 -4.25 -9.63 1.90
C HIS A 63 -5.76 -9.61 1.72
N ASP A 64 -6.30 -8.41 1.73
CA ASP A 64 -7.68 -8.10 1.35
C ASP A 64 -7.67 -6.80 0.55
N ALA A 65 -7.54 -6.93 -0.77
CA ALA A 65 -7.55 -5.78 -1.67
C ALA A 65 -8.46 -6.01 -2.89
N GLU A 66 -9.00 -4.90 -3.39
CA GLU A 66 -9.82 -4.84 -4.59
C GLU A 66 -9.24 -3.78 -5.53
N ILE A 67 -9.15 -4.13 -6.81
CA ILE A 67 -8.46 -3.34 -7.83
C ILE A 67 -9.40 -3.21 -9.02
N ASP A 68 -9.81 -1.99 -9.35
CA ASP A 68 -10.50 -1.73 -10.61
C ASP A 68 -9.46 -1.59 -11.72
N ILE A 69 -9.49 -2.55 -12.64
CA ILE A 69 -8.50 -2.67 -13.71
C ILE A 69 -8.60 -1.52 -14.70
N SER A 70 -9.78 -0.92 -14.86
CA SER A 70 -9.96 0.21 -15.77
C SER A 70 -9.19 1.46 -15.33
N ALA A 71 -8.82 1.54 -14.05
CA ALA A 71 -8.00 2.61 -13.51
C ALA A 71 -6.50 2.46 -13.83
N LEU A 72 -6.07 1.31 -14.34
CA LEU A 72 -4.66 1.00 -14.57
C LEU A 72 -4.30 1.11 -16.07
N SER A 73 -3.18 1.76 -16.37
CA SER A 73 -2.65 1.93 -17.74
C SER A 73 -1.42 1.07 -18.03
N GLY A 74 -0.78 0.52 -16.98
CA GLY A 74 0.40 -0.30 -17.15
C GLY A 74 1.10 -0.66 -15.84
N VAL A 75 2.26 -1.30 -15.99
CA VAL A 75 3.07 -1.78 -14.87
C VAL A 75 4.54 -1.44 -15.11
N VAL A 76 5.20 -0.94 -14.06
CA VAL A 76 6.64 -0.70 -14.05
C VAL A 76 7.29 -1.63 -13.03
N LEU A 77 8.29 -2.40 -13.45
CA LEU A 77 9.17 -3.20 -12.60
C LEU A 77 10.42 -2.39 -12.27
N ASP A 78 10.69 -2.18 -11.00
CA ASP A 78 11.90 -1.54 -10.48
C ASP A 78 12.74 -2.56 -9.72
N THR A 79 13.96 -2.80 -10.19
CA THR A 79 14.95 -3.69 -9.56
C THR A 79 16.13 -2.94 -8.98
N SER A 80 16.09 -1.61 -8.94
CA SER A 80 17.19 -0.77 -8.44
C SER A 80 17.20 -0.57 -6.92
N SER A 81 16.16 -1.02 -6.20
CA SER A 81 16.07 -0.83 -4.76
C SER A 81 16.89 -1.87 -4.01
N GLU A 82 18.02 -1.46 -3.43
CA GLU A 82 18.81 -2.29 -2.52
C GLU A 82 18.74 -1.80 -1.08
N MET A 83 18.57 -2.73 -0.14
CA MET A 83 18.68 -2.45 1.30
C MET A 83 19.48 -3.56 1.97
N ARG A 84 20.57 -3.18 2.65
CA ARG A 84 21.45 -4.11 3.39
C ARG A 84 21.87 -5.34 2.56
N VAL A 85 22.33 -5.12 1.32
CA VAL A 85 22.82 -6.16 0.37
C VAL A 85 21.71 -7.08 -0.17
N LYS A 86 20.44 -6.78 0.09
CA LYS A 86 19.30 -7.48 -0.52
C LYS A 86 18.54 -6.53 -1.44
N THR A 87 18.32 -6.95 -2.68
CA THR A 87 17.44 -6.28 -3.62
C THR A 87 15.98 -6.55 -3.25
N TYR A 88 15.18 -5.49 -3.17
CA TYR A 88 13.74 -5.54 -2.93
C TYR A 88 13.03 -5.04 -4.21
N PRO A 89 12.78 -5.93 -5.18
CA PRO A 89 12.15 -5.52 -6.42
C PRO A 89 10.72 -5.03 -6.16
N ARG A 90 10.27 -4.09 -6.99
CA ARG A 90 8.97 -3.45 -6.87
C ARG A 90 8.22 -3.47 -8.19
N LEU A 91 6.94 -3.78 -8.15
CA LEU A 91 5.99 -3.45 -9.22
C LEU A 91 5.23 -2.19 -8.83
N GLU A 92 5.16 -1.23 -9.73
CA GLU A 92 4.29 -0.06 -9.64
C GLU A 92 3.18 -0.23 -10.67
N PHE A 93 1.94 -0.24 -10.20
CA PHE A 93 0.76 -0.26 -11.07
C PHE A 93 0.34 1.19 -11.27
N VAL A 94 0.41 1.67 -12.51
CA VAL A 94 0.29 3.09 -12.83
C VAL A 94 -1.04 3.42 -13.50
N GLY A 95 -1.54 4.63 -13.26
CA GLY A 95 -2.75 5.19 -13.87
C GLY A 95 -2.48 5.83 -15.23
N GLN A 96 -3.51 6.48 -15.81
CA GLN A 96 -3.41 7.14 -17.12
C GLN A 96 -2.44 8.33 -17.15
N ASP A 97 -2.11 8.88 -15.99
CA ASP A 97 -1.13 9.95 -15.78
C ASP A 97 0.29 9.42 -15.49
N ASP A 98 0.51 8.11 -15.64
CA ASP A 98 1.72 7.37 -15.24
C ASP A 98 2.06 7.48 -13.74
N ALA A 99 1.16 8.02 -12.90
CA ALA A 99 1.33 8.01 -11.45
C ALA A 99 1.00 6.64 -10.86
N ALA A 100 1.72 6.22 -9.82
CA ALA A 100 1.45 4.96 -9.16
C ALA A 100 0.08 5.00 -8.45
N VAL A 101 -0.79 4.04 -8.77
CA VAL A 101 -2.05 3.77 -8.07
C VAL A 101 -1.75 3.05 -6.75
N PHE A 102 -0.96 1.98 -6.84
CA PHE A 102 -0.40 1.23 -5.72
C PHE A 102 0.90 0.54 -6.17
N SER A 103 1.61 -0.07 -5.24
CA SER A 103 2.82 -0.83 -5.55
C SER A 103 2.93 -2.12 -4.77
N ILE A 104 3.74 -3.05 -5.25
CA ILE A 104 3.99 -4.35 -4.63
C ILE A 104 5.49 -4.54 -4.54
N VAL A 105 6.00 -4.90 -3.37
CA VAL A 105 7.43 -5.19 -3.13
C VAL A 105 7.62 -6.68 -2.86
N GLY A 106 8.62 -7.28 -3.51
CA GLY A 106 9.06 -8.64 -3.24
C GLY A 106 9.91 -8.72 -1.98
N MET A 107 9.39 -9.36 -0.93
CA MET A 107 10.07 -9.44 0.37
C MET A 107 11.11 -10.57 0.43
N ASP A 108 10.95 -11.60 -0.41
CA ASP A 108 11.86 -12.75 -0.46
C ASP A 108 13.09 -12.52 -1.34
N GLY A 109 13.12 -11.43 -2.13
CA GLY A 109 14.25 -11.03 -2.95
C GLY A 109 13.91 -11.02 -4.44
N LEU A 110 14.95 -10.89 -5.28
CA LEU A 110 14.78 -10.67 -6.71
C LEU A 110 14.19 -11.87 -7.47
N ASP A 111 14.78 -13.06 -7.29
CA ASP A 111 14.45 -14.23 -8.10
C ASP A 111 12.98 -14.67 -7.94
N PRO A 112 12.45 -14.94 -6.71
CA PRO A 112 11.06 -15.38 -6.56
C PRO A 112 10.07 -14.37 -7.14
N PHE A 113 10.39 -13.08 -7.07
CA PHE A 113 9.51 -12.02 -7.53
C PHE A 113 9.53 -11.85 -9.06
N THR A 114 10.68 -12.05 -9.70
CA THR A 114 10.85 -11.75 -11.13
C THR A 114 10.72 -12.96 -12.05
N ASP A 115 10.89 -14.18 -11.53
CA ASP A 115 10.76 -15.43 -12.29
C ASP A 115 9.39 -15.55 -13.00
N PRO A 116 8.23 -15.29 -12.35
CA PRO A 116 6.92 -15.35 -13.04
C PRO A 116 6.76 -14.32 -14.17
N LEU A 117 7.58 -13.26 -14.15
CA LEU A 117 7.60 -12.16 -15.12
C LEU A 117 8.65 -12.36 -16.22
N ALA A 118 9.47 -13.40 -16.16
CA ALA A 118 10.53 -13.65 -17.15
C ALA A 118 10.03 -13.72 -18.60
N PRO A 119 8.82 -14.23 -18.92
CA PRO A 119 8.30 -14.26 -20.29
C PRO A 119 7.85 -12.89 -20.83
N LEU A 120 7.72 -11.86 -19.98
CA LEU A 120 7.17 -10.57 -20.38
C LEU A 120 8.22 -9.68 -21.05
N THR A 121 7.81 -8.98 -22.10
CA THR A 121 8.66 -8.00 -22.77
C THR A 121 8.88 -6.78 -21.88
N ARG A 122 10.07 -6.20 -21.95
CA ARG A 122 10.47 -5.07 -21.10
C ARG A 122 11.12 -3.98 -21.92
N SER A 123 10.78 -2.73 -21.63
CA SER A 123 11.49 -1.56 -22.14
C SER A 123 12.07 -0.78 -20.97
N ALA A 124 13.32 -0.31 -21.10
CA ALA A 124 13.92 0.52 -20.07
C ALA A 124 13.17 1.83 -19.94
N THR A 125 12.94 2.26 -18.71
CA THR A 125 12.33 3.56 -18.39
C THR A 125 13.37 4.46 -17.74
N GLY A 126 13.10 5.77 -17.73
CA GLY A 126 13.94 6.72 -17.02
C GLY A 126 14.04 6.39 -15.52
N PRO A 127 15.07 6.94 -14.84
CA PRO A 127 15.21 6.81 -13.39
C PRO A 127 13.93 7.29 -12.70
N ARG A 128 13.63 6.73 -11.52
CA ARG A 128 12.50 7.22 -10.73
C ARG A 128 12.74 8.70 -10.45
N ASN A 129 11.78 9.56 -10.76
CA ASN A 129 11.77 10.91 -10.20
C ASN A 129 11.65 10.73 -8.69
N SER A 130 12.74 10.95 -7.95
CA SER A 130 12.68 11.01 -6.50
C SER A 130 11.71 12.12 -6.16
N SER A 131 10.53 11.79 -5.62
CA SER A 131 9.73 12.79 -4.93
C SER A 131 10.61 13.30 -3.81
N SER A 132 11.08 14.54 -3.92
CA SER A 132 11.80 15.20 -2.85
C SER A 132 10.94 15.06 -1.60
N THR A 133 11.47 14.37 -0.58
CA THR A 133 10.94 14.52 0.77
C THR A 133 10.95 16.02 1.04
N PRO A 134 9.82 16.67 1.35
CA PRO A 134 9.87 18.04 1.81
C PRO A 134 10.85 18.11 2.99
N GLU A 135 11.95 18.85 2.82
CA GLU A 135 12.86 19.19 3.90
C GLU A 135 12.19 20.26 4.78
N ASP A 136 12.25 20.07 6.10
CA ASP A 136 12.00 21.08 7.14
C ASP A 136 10.62 21.75 7.19
N ASP A 137 9.53 20.98 7.12
CA ASP A 137 8.32 21.39 7.86
C ASP A 137 8.50 21.02 9.34
N GLU A 138 8.18 21.95 10.24
CA GLU A 138 8.13 21.67 11.69
C GLU A 138 7.25 20.44 11.92
N GLN A 139 7.85 19.36 12.45
CA GLN A 139 7.09 18.14 12.68
C GLN A 139 5.99 18.45 13.69
N PRO A 140 4.72 18.14 13.37
CA PRO A 140 3.63 18.41 14.28
C PRO A 140 3.83 17.61 15.57
N ASP A 141 3.45 18.22 16.68
CA ASP A 141 3.44 17.53 17.97
C ASP A 141 2.37 16.42 17.94
N LEU A 142 2.84 15.18 17.78
CA LEU A 142 1.97 14.01 17.68
C LEU A 142 1.16 13.76 18.96
N GLU A 143 1.53 14.33 20.11
CA GLU A 143 0.70 14.20 21.32
C GLU A 143 -0.67 14.88 21.17
N THR A 144 -0.75 15.89 20.30
CA THR A 144 -1.98 16.66 20.03
C THR A 144 -2.52 16.49 18.62
N ASP A 145 -1.86 15.69 17.78
CA ASP A 145 -2.28 15.41 16.42
C ASP A 145 -3.60 14.63 16.38
N GLU A 146 -4.60 15.12 15.65
CA GLU A 146 -5.94 14.52 15.57
C GLU A 146 -5.91 13.09 15.03
N GLY A 147 -4.99 12.81 14.11
CA GLY A 147 -4.76 11.46 13.60
C GLY A 147 -4.22 10.52 14.69
N HIS A 148 -3.20 10.97 15.42
CA HIS A 148 -2.61 10.22 16.53
C HIS A 148 -3.61 9.98 17.66
N VAL A 149 -4.24 11.04 18.16
CA VAL A 149 -5.19 11.01 19.28
C VAL A 149 -6.34 10.05 18.98
N PHE A 150 -6.91 10.10 17.78
CA PHE A 150 -7.97 9.17 17.39
C PHE A 150 -7.49 7.72 17.39
N LEU A 151 -6.34 7.42 16.78
CA LEU A 151 -5.79 6.06 16.74
C LEU A 151 -5.52 5.52 18.15
N GLN A 152 -5.05 6.37 19.07
CA GLN A 152 -4.84 5.98 20.47
C GLN A 152 -6.14 5.55 21.16
N THR A 153 -7.29 6.15 20.82
CA THR A 153 -8.59 5.72 21.37
C THR A 153 -9.00 4.31 20.94
N LEU A 154 -8.35 3.76 19.92
CA LEU A 154 -8.62 2.45 19.36
C LEU A 154 -7.66 1.36 19.87
N VAL A 155 -6.66 1.71 20.69
CA VAL A 155 -5.77 0.73 21.30
C VAL A 155 -6.58 -0.28 22.10
N GLY A 156 -6.32 -1.55 21.85
CA GLY A 156 -7.06 -2.67 22.40
C GLY A 156 -8.36 -2.99 21.67
N ALA A 157 -8.85 -2.19 20.72
CA ALA A 157 -10.09 -2.49 19.98
C ALA A 157 -9.84 -3.38 18.76
N GLY A 158 -10.83 -4.21 18.41
CA GLY A 158 -10.90 -4.86 17.10
C GLY A 158 -11.40 -3.88 16.06
N VAL A 159 -10.69 -3.75 14.94
CA VAL A 159 -10.98 -2.77 13.88
C VAL A 159 -10.78 -3.36 12.49
N GLU A 160 -11.43 -2.75 11.52
CA GLU A 160 -10.96 -2.72 10.14
C GLU A 160 -10.30 -1.34 9.90
N ILE A 161 -9.07 -1.33 9.40
CA ILE A 161 -8.45 -0.13 8.84
C ILE A 161 -8.42 -0.32 7.34
N ALA A 162 -9.04 0.60 6.59
CA ALA A 162 -9.12 0.51 5.14
C ALA A 162 -8.68 1.81 4.48
N VAL A 163 -7.98 1.65 3.37
CA VAL A 163 -7.62 2.72 2.44
C VAL A 163 -8.37 2.56 1.13
N THR A 164 -8.80 3.66 0.53
CA THR A 164 -9.54 3.66 -0.72
C THR A 164 -9.18 4.87 -1.55
N ARG A 165 -9.00 4.63 -2.85
CA ARG A 165 -8.89 5.64 -3.89
C ARG A 165 -9.55 5.12 -5.18
N PRO A 166 -9.79 5.97 -6.19
CA PRO A 166 -10.20 5.48 -7.50
C PRO A 166 -9.23 4.39 -8.00
N GLY A 167 -9.75 3.21 -8.33
CA GLY A 167 -8.94 2.10 -8.81
C GLY A 167 -8.44 1.11 -7.76
N PHE A 168 -8.49 1.43 -6.46
CA PHE A 168 -7.87 0.59 -5.43
C PHE A 168 -8.49 0.74 -4.05
N ARG A 169 -8.80 -0.39 -3.41
CA ARG A 169 -9.12 -0.49 -1.99
C ARG A 169 -8.27 -1.59 -1.36
N GLN A 170 -7.80 -1.35 -0.13
CA GLN A 170 -7.14 -2.37 0.68
C GLN A 170 -7.58 -2.24 2.13
N ALA A 171 -7.70 -3.37 2.82
CA ALA A 171 -8.09 -3.42 4.22
C ALA A 171 -7.18 -4.32 5.06
N TRP A 172 -7.13 -4.01 6.35
CA TRP A 172 -6.62 -4.85 7.41
C TRP A 172 -7.70 -5.01 8.48
N HIS A 173 -7.86 -6.24 8.99
CA HIS A 173 -8.69 -6.53 10.15
C HIS A 173 -7.82 -7.06 11.28
N GLY A 174 -7.97 -6.50 12.46
CA GLY A 174 -7.23 -6.98 13.62
C GLY A 174 -7.43 -6.11 14.85
N ARG A 175 -6.59 -6.35 15.86
CA ARG A 175 -6.57 -5.56 17.09
C ARG A 175 -5.41 -4.59 17.04
N ILE A 176 -5.66 -3.30 17.33
CA ILE A 176 -4.57 -2.33 17.49
C ILE A 176 -3.93 -2.59 18.85
N GLU A 177 -2.70 -3.10 18.87
CA GLU A 177 -1.97 -3.35 20.12
C GLU A 177 -1.32 -2.09 20.68
N ASP A 178 -0.82 -1.24 19.80
CA ASP A 178 -0.10 0.00 20.15
C ASP A 178 -0.11 0.98 18.97
N VAL A 179 0.02 2.27 19.28
CA VAL A 179 0.18 3.36 18.31
C VAL A 179 1.43 4.13 18.66
N LYS A 180 2.48 3.97 17.86
CA LYS A 180 3.81 4.53 18.15
C LYS A 180 4.07 5.79 17.33
N PRO A 181 4.34 6.95 17.96
CA PRO A 181 4.87 8.10 17.24
C PRO A 181 6.34 7.85 16.86
N ALA A 182 6.70 8.06 15.60
CA ALA A 182 8.08 8.00 15.13
C ALA A 182 8.28 8.80 13.84
N MET A 183 9.34 9.62 13.78
CA MET A 183 9.75 10.37 12.57
C MET A 183 8.62 11.22 11.94
N GLY A 184 7.73 11.79 12.74
CA GLY A 184 6.58 12.57 12.27
C GLY A 184 5.38 11.74 11.80
N PHE A 185 5.36 10.43 12.09
CA PHE A 185 4.24 9.53 11.78
C PHE A 185 3.64 8.89 13.04
N SER A 186 2.34 8.70 13.03
CA SER A 186 1.62 7.76 13.89
C SER A 186 1.63 6.38 13.25
N ASN A 187 2.14 5.37 13.97
CA ASN A 187 2.39 4.06 13.41
C ASN A 187 1.57 2.97 14.12
N VAL A 188 0.86 2.15 13.35
CA VAL A 188 0.27 0.87 13.80
C VAL A 188 1.02 -0.24 13.08
N MET A 189 1.69 -1.12 13.82
CA MET A 189 2.61 -2.10 13.25
C MET A 189 2.35 -3.49 13.82
N THR A 190 2.06 -4.45 12.94
CA THR A 190 1.96 -5.89 13.24
C THR A 190 2.91 -6.68 12.34
N LYS A 191 2.89 -8.02 12.43
CA LYS A 191 3.68 -8.90 11.56
C LYS A 191 3.37 -8.75 10.06
N ASP A 192 2.15 -8.33 9.74
CA ASP A 192 1.52 -8.39 8.42
C ASP A 192 0.88 -7.05 8.00
N PHE A 193 0.88 -6.05 8.87
CA PHE A 193 0.24 -4.76 8.63
C PHE A 193 1.09 -3.62 9.16
N HIS A 194 1.33 -2.60 8.32
CA HIS A 194 1.85 -1.32 8.75
C HIS A 194 0.94 -0.19 8.29
N LEU A 195 0.53 0.67 9.21
CA LEU A 195 0.02 2.00 8.93
C LEU A 195 1.07 3.02 9.32
N HIS A 196 1.39 3.92 8.41
CA HIS A 196 2.11 5.16 8.70
C HIS A 196 1.20 6.33 8.36
N LEU A 197 0.74 7.06 9.37
CA LEU A 197 -0.07 8.26 9.18
C LEU A 197 0.79 9.48 9.50
N LYS A 198 1.10 10.30 8.48
CA LYS A 198 1.90 11.52 8.64
C LYS A 198 1.11 12.49 9.53
N GLY A 199 1.73 13.01 10.59
CA GLY A 199 1.10 14.03 11.43
C GLY A 199 0.73 15.27 10.62
N GLY A 200 -0.28 16.00 11.09
CA GLY A 200 -0.86 17.17 10.43
C GLY A 200 -1.71 16.85 9.20
N THR A 201 -1.82 15.58 8.80
CA THR A 201 -2.62 15.16 7.65
C THR A 201 -4.11 15.13 7.98
N VAL A 202 -4.45 14.64 9.17
CA VAL A 202 -5.83 14.52 9.62
C VAL A 202 -6.14 15.72 10.51
N SER A 203 -7.20 16.45 10.19
CA SER A 203 -7.71 17.53 11.04
C SER A 203 -9.01 17.20 11.73
N ASP A 204 -9.73 16.18 11.26
CA ASP A 204 -10.99 15.73 11.87
C ASP A 204 -11.35 14.30 11.41
N TRP A 205 -12.28 13.68 12.11
CA TRP A 205 -12.85 12.37 11.77
C TRP A 205 -14.37 12.48 11.60
N GLN A 206 -14.85 12.19 10.39
CA GLN A 206 -16.28 12.09 10.12
C GLN A 206 -16.79 10.72 10.54
N ALA A 207 -17.62 10.67 11.58
CA ALA A 207 -18.33 9.45 11.97
C ALA A 207 -19.55 9.18 11.06
N ASP A 208 -19.71 7.92 10.68
CA ASP A 208 -20.87 7.36 9.97
C ASP A 208 -21.13 5.94 10.49
N GLY A 209 -22.02 5.83 11.48
CA GLY A 209 -22.23 4.59 12.22
C GLY A 209 -20.94 4.14 12.94
N ASP A 210 -20.51 2.91 12.67
CA ASP A 210 -19.28 2.34 13.24
C ASP A 210 -18.01 2.69 12.46
N ILE A 211 -18.12 3.49 11.39
CA ILE A 211 -17.02 3.89 10.52
C ILE A 211 -16.64 5.34 10.82
N SER A 212 -15.35 5.61 10.91
CA SER A 212 -14.78 6.95 10.98
C SER A 212 -13.92 7.19 9.74
N PHE A 213 -14.21 8.26 9.00
CA PHE A 213 -13.44 8.68 7.83
C PHE A 213 -12.50 9.83 8.20
N ALA A 214 -11.21 9.69 7.90
CA ALA A 214 -10.25 10.75 8.15
C ALA A 214 -10.44 11.90 7.15
N LEU A 215 -10.47 13.13 7.68
CA LEU A 215 -10.61 14.37 6.91
C LEU A 215 -9.33 15.20 6.97
N ASP A 216 -9.00 15.86 5.86
CA ASP A 216 -7.99 16.92 5.81
C ASP A 216 -8.53 18.26 6.33
N ALA A 217 -7.64 19.26 6.44
CA ALA A 217 -7.96 20.61 6.91
C ALA A 217 -9.03 21.34 6.08
N ALA A 218 -9.29 20.90 4.85
CA ALA A 218 -10.34 21.44 3.99
C ALA A 218 -11.66 20.65 4.11
N GLY A 219 -11.71 19.62 4.96
CA GLY A 219 -12.86 18.75 5.18
C GLY A 219 -13.02 17.65 4.14
N ASN A 220 -12.02 17.39 3.30
CA ASN A 220 -12.07 16.31 2.31
C ASN A 220 -11.59 15.00 2.91
N ARG A 221 -12.19 13.89 2.47
CA ARG A 221 -11.72 12.56 2.86
C ARG A 221 -10.35 12.28 2.25
N ILE A 222 -9.41 11.83 3.07
CA ILE A 222 -8.05 11.49 2.61
C ILE A 222 -7.95 10.08 2.01
N GLY A 223 -9.04 9.30 2.06
CA GLY A 223 -9.08 7.91 1.63
C GLY A 223 -8.80 6.89 2.74
N LEU A 224 -8.51 7.33 3.96
CA LEU A 224 -8.36 6.47 5.15
C LEU A 224 -9.69 6.39 5.92
N SER A 225 -10.06 5.17 6.31
CA SER A 225 -11.21 4.91 7.17
C SER A 225 -10.89 3.85 8.21
N VAL A 226 -11.52 3.96 9.37
CA VAL A 226 -11.43 2.96 10.44
C VAL A 226 -12.83 2.59 10.89
N ARG A 227 -13.12 1.29 10.88
CA ARG A 227 -14.39 0.74 11.35
C ARG A 227 -14.15 -0.07 12.62
N ARG A 228 -14.86 0.24 13.70
CA ARG A 228 -14.83 -0.61 14.91
C ARG A 228 -15.57 -1.89 14.61
N LEU A 229 -14.94 -3.03 14.88
CA LEU A 229 -15.59 -4.32 14.84
C LEU A 229 -16.17 -4.54 16.24
N GLY A 230 -17.47 -4.76 16.34
CA GLY A 230 -18.10 -5.13 17.61
C GLY A 230 -17.38 -6.32 18.23
N GLU A 231 -17.36 -6.40 19.57
CA GLU A 231 -16.92 -7.61 20.24
C GLU A 231 -17.76 -8.77 19.69
N GLN A 232 -17.14 -9.70 18.96
CA GLN A 232 -17.81 -10.96 18.70
C GLN A 232 -18.02 -11.61 20.07
N ALA A 233 -19.29 -11.65 20.50
CA ALA A 233 -19.74 -12.30 21.72
C ALA A 233 -19.45 -13.80 21.69
#